data_AF-A0A3N9P899-F1
#
_entry.id   AF-A0A3N9P899-F1
#
_cell.length_a   1.000
_cell.length_b   1.000
_cell.length_c   1.000
_cell.angle_alpha   90.00
_cell.angle_beta   90.00
_cell.angle_gamma   90.00
#
_symmetry.space_group_name_H-M   'P 1'
#
loop_
_entity.id
_entity.type
_entity.pdbx_description
1 polymer ?
#
loop_
_entity_poly.entity_id
_entity_poly.type
_entity_poly.pdbx_seq_one_letter_code
_entity_poly.pdbx_strand_id
1 'polypeptide(L)' 'MEHFIRNTLDVEVDGLRHRNRYIVRAMVDVIQADGFAELEQKVIEDVTLTWDEIEKEGGASEVKKQFKERYNLQKGWGG' A
#
# COMPACT_ATOMS: atom_id res chain seq x y z
N MET A 1 17.84 0.67 -15.02
CA MET A 1 16.73 1.62 -15.32
C MET A 1 15.52 1.15 -14.55
N GLU A 2 14.78 2.05 -13.90
CA GLU A 2 13.58 1.66 -13.14
C GLU A 2 12.32 1.88 -13.97
N HIS A 3 11.46 0.87 -14.02
CA HIS A 3 10.15 0.94 -14.66
C HIS A 3 9.06 0.72 -13.62
N PHE A 4 8.18 1.72 -13.45
CA PHE A 4 7.06 1.61 -12.51
C PHE A 4 6.00 0.64 -13.01
N ILE A 5 5.60 -0.30 -12.15
CA ILE A 5 4.56 -1.29 -12.47
C ILE A 5 3.22 -0.85 -11.86
N ARG A 6 3.16 -0.76 -10.53
CA ARG A 6 1.95 -0.40 -9.77
C ARG A 6 2.28 -0.07 -8.32
N ASN A 7 1.34 0.59 -7.65
CA ASN A 7 1.31 0.69 -6.20
C ASN A 7 0.45 -0.43 -5.60
N THR A 8 0.85 -0.94 -4.43
CA THR A 8 0.09 -1.89 -3.62
C THR A 8 -0.13 -1.32 -2.22
N LEU A 9 -1.20 -1.76 -1.56
CA LEU A 9 -1.50 -1.46 -0.16
C LEU A 9 -1.54 -2.76 0.62
N ASP A 10 -0.75 -2.81 1.69
CA ASP A 10 -0.81 -3.85 2.71
C ASP A 10 -1.41 -3.27 4.00
N VAL A 11 -2.16 -4.09 4.73
CA VAL A 11 -2.85 -3.69 5.95
C VAL A 11 -2.61 -4.72 7.05
N GLU A 12 -1.84 -4.33 8.05
CA GLU A 12 -1.62 -5.12 9.26
C GLU A 12 -2.60 -4.66 10.35
N VAL A 13 -3.34 -5.58 10.95
CA VAL A 13 -4.32 -5.28 12.01
C VAL A 13 -3.78 -5.75 13.36
N ASP A 14 -3.52 -4.82 14.28
CA ASP A 14 -3.20 -5.10 15.68
C ASP A 14 -4.48 -4.94 16.52
N GLY A 15 -5.22 -6.04 16.64
CA GLY A 15 -6.45 -6.10 17.42
C GLY A 15 -6.25 -5.97 18.93
N LEU A 16 -5.03 -6.15 19.45
CA LEU A 16 -4.75 -5.97 20.88
C LEU A 16 -4.54 -4.49 21.22
N ARG A 17 -3.95 -3.73 20.29
CA ARG A 17 -3.69 -2.29 20.47
C ARG A 17 -4.73 -1.40 19.79
N HIS A 18 -5.77 -1.98 19.19
CA HIS A 18 -6.81 -1.28 18.43
C HIS A 18 -6.23 -0.34 17.37
N ARG A 19 -5.29 -0.86 16.56
CA ARG A 19 -4.58 -0.10 15.51
C ARG A 19 -4.47 -0.90 14.23
N ASN A 20 -4.50 -0.20 13.11
CA ASN A 20 -4.15 -0.77 11.80
C ASN A 20 -2.96 0.00 11.23
N ARG A 21 -1.98 -0.73 10.68
CA ARG A 21 -0.86 -0.17 9.93
C ARG A 21 -1.11 -0.36 8.45
N TYR A 22 -1.05 0.74 7.71
CA TYR A 22 -1.26 0.81 6.26
C TYR A 22 0.08 1.08 5.60
N ILE A 23 0.54 0.16 4.74
CA ILE A 23 1.83 0.26 4.06
C ILE A 23 1.60 0.31 2.55
N VAL A 24 1.93 1.43 1.93
CA VAL A 24 1.89 1.58 0.48
C VAL A 24 3.27 1.29 -0.09
N ARG A 25 3.35 0.40 -1.08
CA ARG A 25 4.60 0.04 -1.76
C ARG A 25 4.49 0.28 -3.26
N ALA A 26 5.52 0.90 -3.85
CA ALA A 26 5.70 0.93 -5.30
C ALA A 26 6.42 -0.35 -5.73
N MET A 27 5.82 -1.09 -6.65
CA MET A 27 6.46 -2.18 -7.35
C MET A 27 7.12 -1.62 -8.61
N VAL A 28 8.42 -1.85 -8.76
CA VAL A 28 9.21 -1.40 -9.91
C VAL A 28 10.03 -2.55 -10.47
N ASP A 29 10.16 -2.62 -11.79
CA ASP A 29 11.16 -3.46 -12.45
C ASP A 29 12.46 -2.67 -12.56
N VAL A 30 13.53 -3.21 -11.98
CA VAL A 30 14.87 -2.65 -12.10
C VAL A 30 15.63 -3.46 -13.14
N ILE A 31 15.82 -2.87 -14.32
CA ILE A 31 16.66 -3.47 -15.37
C ILE A 31 18.12 -3.28 -14.96
N GLN A 32 18.78 -4.40 -14.69
CA GLN A 32 20.19 -4.50 -14.35
C GLN A 32 21.08 -4.35 -15.60
N ALA A 33 22.39 -4.15 -15.39
CA ALA A 33 23.35 -3.92 -16.47
C ALA A 33 23.53 -5.14 -17.39
N ASP A 34 23.19 -6.34 -16.91
CA ASP A 34 23.22 -7.60 -17.66
C ASP A 34 21.95 -7.82 -18.52
N GLY A 35 20.98 -6.91 -18.45
CA GLY A 35 19.73 -6.96 -19.20
C GLY A 35 18.61 -7.75 -18.52
N PHE A 36 18.82 -8.34 -17.34
CA PHE A 36 17.76 -8.96 -16.56
C PHE A 36 16.99 -7.91 -15.74
N ALA A 37 15.69 -8.15 -15.54
CA ALA A 37 14.85 -7.32 -14.69
C ALA A 37 14.66 -7.99 -13.32
N GLU A 38 14.85 -7.22 -12.26
CA GLU A 38 14.53 -7.62 -10.90
C GLU A 38 13.31 -6.83 -10.39
N LEU A 39 12.37 -7.53 -9.75
CA LEU A 39 11.20 -6.91 -9.17
C LEU A 39 11.53 -6.38 -7.77
N GLU A 40 11.54 -5.05 -7.61
CA GLU A 40 11.72 -4.40 -6.32
C GLU A 40 10.39 -3.84 -5.77
N GLN A 41 10.29 -3.79 -4.44
CA GLN A 41 9.19 -3.12 -3.74
C GLN A 41 9.73 -2.05 -2.80
N LYS A 42 9.35 -0.79 -3.04
CA LYS A 42 9.80 0.36 -2.25
C LYS A 42 8.64 0.91 -1.43
N VAL A 43 8.82 1.07 -0.12
CA VAL A 43 7.80 1.71 0.74
C VAL A 43 7.69 3.19 0.37
N ILE A 44 6.47 3.64 0.10
CA ILE A 44 6.15 5.06 -0.19
C ILE A 44 5.48 5.71 1.00
N GLU A 45 4.59 4.99 1.68
CA GLU A 45 3.92 5.47 2.89
C GLU A 45 3.75 4.30 3.87
N ASP A 46 3.94 4.60 5.15
CA ASP A 46 3.78 3.67 6.25
C ASP A 46 3.17 4.45 7.41
N VAL A 47 1.88 4.27 7.64
CA VAL A 47 1.14 4.99 8.66
C VAL A 47 0.36 4.02 9.52
N THR A 48 0.33 4.31 10.82
CA THR A 48 -0.48 3.56 11.78
C THR A 48 -1.62 4.44 12.27
N LEU A 49 -2.85 3.97 12.12
CA LEU A 49 -4.05 4.62 12.62
C LEU A 49 -4.66 3.79 13.74
N THR A 50 -5.12 4.47 14.78
CA THR A 50 -6.01 3.89 15.80
C THR A 50 -7.39 3.65 15.22
N TRP A 51 -8.15 2.75 15.84
CA TRP A 51 -9.54 2.53 15.43
C TRP A 51 -10.39 3.78 15.58
N ASP A 52 -10.16 4.61 16.61
CA ASP A 52 -10.86 5.89 16.76
C ASP A 52 -10.57 6.86 15.61
N GLU A 53 -9.32 6.90 15.11
CA GLU A 53 -8.98 7.69 13.93
C GLU A 53 -9.66 7.12 12.67
N ILE A 54 -9.66 5.79 12.52
CA ILE A 54 -10.32 5.11 11.40
C ILE A 54 -11.83 5.39 11.40
N GLU A 55 -12.50 5.33 12.55
CA GLU A 55 -13.93 5.64 12.66
C GLU A 55 -14.21 7.11 12.33
N LYS A 56 -13.36 8.05 12.77
CA LYS A 56 -13.47 9.48 12.40
C LYS A 56 -13.33 9.72 10.90
N GLU A 57 -12.51 8.91 10.23
CA GLU A 57 -12.33 8.94 8.77
C GLU A 57 -13.47 8.24 8.00
N GLY A 58 -14.51 7.73 8.68
CA GLY A 58 -15.65 7.03 8.06
C GLY A 58 -15.51 5.52 8.00
N GLY A 59 -14.63 4.94 8.83
CA GLY A 59 -14.39 3.52 8.95
C GLY A 59 -13.32 2.99 8.01
N ALA A 60 -12.94 1.72 8.21
CA ALA A 60 -11.81 1.10 7.49
C ALA A 60 -12.00 1.07 5.96
N SER A 61 -13.25 1.00 5.49
CA SER A 61 -13.59 1.04 4.06
C SER A 61 -13.30 2.39 3.43
N GLU A 62 -13.62 3.49 4.12
CA GLU A 62 -13.35 4.84 3.61
C GLU A 62 -11.86 5.13 3.62
N VAL A 63 -11.14 4.77 4.70
CA VAL A 63 -9.67 4.86 4.74
C VAL A 63 -9.02 4.10 3.57
N LYS A 64 -9.45 2.86 3.29
CA LYS A 64 -8.94 2.09 2.13
C LYS A 64 -9.25 2.77 0.80
N LYS A 65 -10.42 3.38 0.66
CA LYS A 65 -10.80 4.16 -0.53
C LYS A 65 -9.91 5.38 -0.71
N GLN A 66 -9.63 6.14 0.36
CA GLN A 66 -8.71 7.27 0.33
C GLN A 66 -7.31 6.85 -0.15
N PHE A 67 -6.75 5.75 0.36
CA PHE A 67 -5.46 5.21 -0.13
C PHE A 67 -5.53 4.81 -1.60
N LYS A 68 -6.62 4.16 -2.02
CA LYS A 68 -6.82 3.75 -3.41
C LYS A 68 -6.82 4.94 -4.37
N GLU A 69 -7.53 6.01 -4.02
CA GLU A 69 -7.60 7.23 -4.80
C GLU A 69 -6.26 7.97 -4.83
N ARG A 70 -5.62 8.14 -3.66
CA ARG A 70 -4.35 8.86 -3.52
C ARG A 70 -3.20 8.19 -4.27
N TYR A 71 -3.11 6.86 -4.23
CA TYR A 71 -1.99 6.11 -4.81
C TYR A 71 -2.33 5.40 -6.12
N ASN A 72 -3.52 5.64 -6.67
CA ASN A 72 -4.01 4.96 -7.87
C ASN A 72 -3.83 3.43 -7.78
N LEU A 73 -4.22 2.86 -6.63
CA LEU A 73 -4.06 1.43 -6.40
C LEU A 73 -4.93 0.67 -7.41
N GLN A 74 -4.28 -0.10 -8.28
CA GLN A 74 -5.00 -0.92 -9.25
C GLN A 74 -5.87 -1.93 -8.51
N LYS A 75 -7.05 -2.25 -9.07
CA LYS A 75 -7.85 -3.37 -8.57
C LYS A 75 -6.99 -4.63 -8.66
N GLY A 76 -6.57 -5.16 -7.50
CA GLY A 76 -5.99 -6.50 -7.43
C GLY A 76 -7.00 -7.51 -7.98
N TRP A 77 -6.51 -8.51 -8.72
CA TRP A 77 -7.29 -9.70 -9.00
C TRP A 77 -7.52 -10.44 -7.69
N GLY A 78 -8.75 -10.37 -7.16
CA GLY A 78 -9.14 -11.10 -5.96
C GLY A 78 -10.49 -10.63 -5.41
N GLY A 79 -11.54 -11.41 -5.71
CA GLY A 79 -12.86 -11.39 -5.04
C GLY A 79 -13.88 -10.42 -5.60
#